data_AF-A0AAW9IAC7-F1
#
_entry.id   AF-A0AAW9IAC7-F1
#
_cell.length_a   1.000
_cell.length_b   1.000
_cell.length_c   1.000
_cell.angle_alpha   90.00
_cell.angle_beta   90.00
_cell.angle_gamma   90.00
#
_symmetry.space_group_name_H-M   'P 1'
#
loop_
_entity.id
_entity.type
_entity.pdbx_description
1 polymer ?
#
loop_
_entity_poly.entity_id
_entity_poly.type
_entity_poly.pdbx_seq_one_letter_code
_entity_poly.pdbx_strand_id
1 'polypeptide(L)'
;PLEEIEAMEKWEDNKINQAKEVLAFELTTLIHGEEEATKAQESARALFSGEPHDNMPTTELTDADLTDGSIDIISLLVKSGLAPTRSEGRRNVEQGGVTVDGEKVDDFKATFTKDDLTGDGMV
;
A
#
# COMPACT_ATOMS: atom_id res chain seq x y z
N PRO A 1 23.18 9.22 20.36
CA PRO A 1 24.57 9.39 19.89
C PRO A 1 25.56 8.40 20.55
N LEU A 2 26.41 7.72 19.76
CA LEU A 2 27.36 6.63 20.08
C LEU A 2 26.88 5.51 21.03
N GLU A 3 26.52 5.82 22.28
CA GLU A 3 25.94 4.88 23.26
C GLU A 3 24.65 4.21 22.74
N GLU A 4 23.82 4.96 22.00
CA GLU A 4 22.63 4.42 21.34
C GLU A 4 22.98 3.45 20.20
N ILE A 5 24.07 3.71 19.47
CA ILE A 5 24.55 2.84 18.38
C ILE A 5 25.09 1.54 18.97
N GLU A 6 25.87 1.61 20.05
CA GLU A 6 26.36 0.45 20.79
C GLU A 6 25.22 -0.38 21.42
N ALA A 7 24.13 0.27 21.81
CA ALA A 7 22.92 -0.43 22.26
C ALA A 7 22.21 -1.14 21.11
N MET A 8 22.13 -0.51 19.92
CA MET A 8 21.53 -1.09 18.72
C MET A 8 22.33 -2.25 18.13
N GLU A 9 23.66 -2.25 18.26
CA GLU A 9 24.52 -3.36 17.82
C GLU A 9 24.22 -4.67 18.58
N LYS A 10 23.67 -4.55 19.80
CA LYS A 10 23.25 -5.70 20.62
C LYS A 10 21.81 -6.12 20.38
N TRP A 11 21.09 -5.47 19.47
CA TRP A 11 19.72 -5.86 19.17
C TRP A 11 19.70 -7.20 18.43
N GLU A 12 18.65 -7.98 18.68
CA GLU A 12 18.37 -9.19 17.91
C GLU A 12 18.03 -8.83 16.45
N ASP A 13 18.30 -9.75 15.52
CA ASP A 13 18.11 -9.54 14.07
C ASP A 13 16.69 -9.08 13.68
N ASN A 14 15.68 -9.39 14.50
CA ASN A 14 14.30 -8.95 14.29
C ASN A 14 14.10 -7.42 14.44
N LYS A 15 15.06 -6.69 15.02
CA LYS A 15 15.02 -5.22 15.14
C LYS A 15 15.90 -4.50 14.12
N ILE A 16 16.48 -5.22 13.15
CA ILE A 16 17.31 -4.60 12.12
C ILE A 16 16.56 -3.51 11.32
N ASN A 17 15.25 -3.67 11.13
CA ASN A 17 14.42 -2.67 10.45
C ASN A 17 14.29 -1.39 11.29
N GLN A 18 14.16 -1.51 12.61
CA GLN A 18 14.12 -0.36 13.51
C GLN A 18 15.45 0.41 13.48
N ALA A 19 16.58 -0.28 13.47
CA ALA A 19 17.90 0.37 13.35
C ALA A 19 18.04 1.11 12.01
N LYS A 20 17.54 0.52 10.91
CA LYS A 20 17.52 1.15 9.58
C LYS A 20 16.60 2.38 9.53
N GLU A 21 15.43 2.33 10.16
CA GLU A 21 14.51 3.48 10.25
C GLU A 21 15.17 4.66 10.96
N VAL A 22 15.83 4.41 12.11
CA VAL A 22 16.53 5.48 12.84
C VAL A 22 17.64 6.08 11.99
N LEU A 23 18.46 5.25 11.35
CA LEU A 23 19.53 5.73 10.48
C LEU A 23 18.99 6.59 9.31
N ALA A 24 17.92 6.14 8.65
CA ALA A 24 17.32 6.86 7.54
C ALA A 24 16.70 8.20 7.98
N PHE A 25 16.10 8.25 9.17
CA PHE A 25 15.55 9.47 9.74
C PHE A 25 16.63 10.48 10.09
N GLU A 26 17.69 10.06 10.79
CA GLU A 26 18.81 10.92 11.17
C GLU A 26 19.56 11.45 9.94
N LEU A 27 19.76 10.61 8.92
CA LEU A 27 20.39 11.02 7.67
C LEU A 27 19.54 12.04 6.90
N THR A 28 18.23 11.80 6.80
CA THR A 28 17.31 12.75 6.15
C THR A 28 17.25 14.07 6.92
N THR A 29 17.23 14.02 8.26
CA THR A 29 17.25 15.20 9.12
C THR A 29 18.51 16.03 8.91
N LEU A 30 19.67 15.38 8.80
CA LEU A 30 20.95 16.04 8.58
C LEU A 30 21.02 16.81 7.25
N ILE A 31 20.40 16.30 6.20
CA ILE A 31 20.49 16.87 4.83
C ILE A 31 19.31 17.80 4.53
N HIS A 32 18.10 17.43 4.95
CA HIS A 32 16.84 18.05 4.54
C HIS A 32 16.08 18.73 5.70
N GLY A 33 16.55 18.60 6.94
CA GLY A 33 15.88 19.12 8.12
C GLY A 33 14.84 18.15 8.69
N GLU A 34 14.45 18.41 9.94
CA GLU A 34 13.58 17.53 10.73
C GLU A 34 12.15 17.42 10.18
N GLU A 35 11.63 18.51 9.61
CA GLU A 35 10.28 18.56 9.02
C GLU A 35 10.14 17.59 7.83
N GLU A 36 11.11 17.61 6.91
CA GLU A 36 11.12 16.71 5.76
C GLU A 36 11.39 15.25 6.17
N ALA A 37 12.24 15.03 7.18
CA ALA A 37 12.49 13.69 7.71
C ALA A 37 11.24 13.07 8.35
N THR A 38 10.48 13.87 9.11
CA THR A 38 9.21 13.45 9.72
C THR A 38 8.20 13.09 8.66
N LYS A 39 8.00 13.97 7.67
CA LYS A 39 7.09 13.74 6.55
C LYS A 39 7.43 12.47 5.76
N ALA A 40 8.72 12.24 5.49
CA ALA A 40 9.20 11.05 4.79
C ALA A 40 8.98 9.77 5.62
N GLN A 41 9.25 9.81 6.92
CA GLN A 41 9.02 8.68 7.83
C GLN A 41 7.53 8.34 7.94
N GLU A 42 6.67 9.33 8.12
CA GLU A 42 5.21 9.14 8.18
C GLU A 42 4.68 8.57 6.87
N SER A 43 5.11 9.11 5.73
CA SER A 43 4.71 8.61 4.41
C SER A 43 5.16 7.17 4.19
N ALA A 44 6.41 6.82 4.55
CA ALA A 44 6.90 5.45 4.43
C ALA A 44 6.13 4.50 5.36
N ARG A 45 5.90 4.89 6.61
CA ARG A 45 5.10 4.09 7.55
C ARG A 45 3.69 3.90 7.03
N ALA A 46 3.05 4.93 6.53
CA ALA A 46 1.71 4.84 5.98
C ALA A 46 1.68 3.89 4.77
N LEU A 47 2.60 4.06 3.81
CA LEU A 47 2.72 3.19 2.63
C LEU A 47 2.96 1.71 2.96
N PHE A 48 3.71 1.42 4.02
CA PHE A 48 4.07 0.05 4.41
C PHE A 48 3.28 -0.51 5.59
N SER A 49 2.37 0.28 6.18
CA SER A 49 1.46 -0.16 7.24
C SER A 49 0.31 -1.02 6.70
N GLY A 50 0.00 -0.88 5.41
CA GLY A 50 -1.18 -1.49 4.79
C GLY A 50 -2.50 -0.79 5.14
N GLU A 51 -2.47 0.31 5.90
CA GLU A 51 -3.65 1.12 6.20
C GLU A 51 -3.85 2.26 5.18
N PRO A 52 -5.09 2.63 4.86
CA PRO A 52 -5.39 3.79 4.01
C PRO A 52 -4.76 5.06 4.57
N HIS A 53 -4.16 5.89 3.72
CA HIS A 53 -3.61 7.19 4.13
C HIS A 53 -3.75 8.24 3.02
N ASP A 54 -3.75 9.51 3.42
CA ASP A 54 -4.04 10.66 2.53
C ASP A 54 -3.07 10.81 1.34
N ASN A 55 -1.88 10.21 1.40
CA ASN A 55 -0.90 10.25 0.30
C ASN A 55 -0.91 8.99 -0.59
N MET A 56 -1.84 8.04 -0.38
CA MET A 56 -1.93 6.85 -1.22
C MET A 56 -2.52 7.18 -2.60
N PRO A 57 -2.00 6.62 -3.70
CA PRO A 57 -2.63 6.76 -4.99
C PRO A 57 -4.03 6.12 -4.96
N THR A 58 -5.06 6.94 -5.11
CA THR A 58 -6.45 6.48 -5.19
C THR A 58 -6.98 6.61 -6.61
N THR A 59 -7.98 5.79 -6.94
CA THR A 59 -8.71 5.87 -8.20
C THR A 59 -10.19 6.04 -7.89
N GLU A 60 -10.79 7.12 -8.37
CA GLU A 60 -12.24 7.34 -8.24
C GLU A 60 -12.99 6.49 -9.27
N LEU A 61 -14.03 5.80 -8.80
CA LEU A 61 -14.96 5.04 -9.63
C LEU A 61 -16.27 5.82 -9.79
N THR A 62 -16.82 5.80 -11.00
CA THR A 62 -18.11 6.43 -11.30
C THR A 62 -19.20 5.38 -11.53
N ASP A 63 -20.47 5.78 -11.48
CA ASP A 63 -21.59 4.87 -11.76
C ASP A 63 -21.53 4.27 -13.18
N ALA A 64 -20.81 4.90 -14.11
CA ALA A 64 -20.59 4.36 -15.45
C ALA A 64 -19.57 3.20 -15.49
N ASP A 65 -18.73 3.07 -14.45
CA ASP A 65 -17.78 1.97 -14.30
C ASP A 65 -18.43 0.72 -13.69
N LEU A 66 -19.61 0.88 -13.08
CA LEU A 66 -20.40 -0.21 -12.53
C LEU A 66 -21.33 -0.79 -13.60
N THR A 67 -21.31 -2.11 -13.77
CA THR A 67 -22.30 -2.86 -14.54
C THR A 67 -23.31 -3.46 -13.58
N ASP A 68 -24.58 -3.08 -13.72
CA ASP A 68 -25.67 -3.51 -12.82
C ASP A 68 -25.41 -3.25 -11.32
N GLY A 69 -24.68 -2.16 -11.01
CA GLY A 69 -24.33 -1.79 -9.63
C GLY A 69 -23.11 -2.53 -9.05
N SER A 70 -22.38 -3.29 -9.88
CA SER A 70 -21.20 -4.04 -9.49
C SER A 70 -20.05 -3.91 -10.50
N ILE A 71 -18.83 -4.23 -10.09
CA ILE A 71 -17.65 -4.26 -10.95
C ILE A 71 -16.80 -5.50 -10.62
N ASP A 72 -16.26 -6.17 -11.65
CA ASP A 72 -15.38 -7.31 -11.47
C ASP A 72 -13.94 -6.88 -11.12
N ILE A 73 -13.23 -7.74 -10.39
CA ILE A 73 -11.84 -7.51 -9.96
C ILE A 73 -10.91 -7.17 -11.12
N ILE A 74 -11.11 -7.77 -12.30
CA ILE A 74 -10.28 -7.49 -13.48
C ILE A 74 -10.54 -6.07 -13.99
N SER A 75 -11.81 -5.65 -14.08
CA SER A 75 -12.17 -4.27 -14.45
C SER A 75 -11.61 -3.25 -13.47
N LEU A 76 -11.66 -3.54 -12.16
CA LEU A 76 -11.04 -2.71 -11.13
C LEU A 76 -9.54 -2.55 -11.37
N LEU A 77 -8.79 -3.65 -11.53
CA LEU A 77 -7.34 -3.63 -11.75
C LEU A 77 -6.93 -2.84 -12.98
N VAL A 78 -7.72 -2.91 -14.06
CA VAL A 78 -7.45 -2.15 -15.28
C VAL A 78 -7.77 -0.67 -15.11
N LYS A 79 -8.88 -0.35 -14.44
CA LYS A 79 -9.32 1.03 -14.22
C LYS A 79 -8.37 1.78 -13.26
N SER A 80 -7.89 1.11 -12.22
CA SER A 80 -6.91 1.66 -11.26
C SER A 80 -5.49 1.72 -11.81
N GLY A 81 -5.24 1.21 -13.02
CA GLY A 81 -3.92 1.20 -13.65
C GLY A 81 -2.95 0.17 -13.06
N LEU A 82 -3.42 -0.71 -12.16
CA LEU A 82 -2.63 -1.79 -11.57
C LEU A 82 -2.35 -2.93 -12.56
N ALA A 83 -3.17 -3.07 -13.60
CA ALA A 83 -2.93 -3.97 -14.72
C ALA A 83 -3.20 -3.26 -16.05
N PRO A 84 -2.30 -3.32 -17.05
CA PRO A 84 -2.49 -2.64 -18.33
C PRO A 84 -3.55 -3.33 -19.22
N THR A 85 -3.87 -4.60 -18.98
CA THR A 85 -4.87 -5.35 -19.75
C THR A 85 -5.67 -6.30 -18.88
N ARG A 86 -6.90 -6.65 -19.32
CA ARG A 86 -7.74 -7.65 -18.65
C ARG A 86 -7.06 -9.02 -18.51
N SER A 87 -6.31 -9.44 -19.53
CA SER A 87 -5.58 -10.72 -19.52
C SER A 87 -4.48 -10.72 -18.45
N GLU A 88 -3.81 -9.59 -18.24
CA GLU A 88 -2.80 -9.45 -17.20
C GLU A 88 -3.41 -9.40 -15.81
N GLY A 89 -4.52 -8.66 -15.62
CA GLY A 89 -5.26 -8.66 -14.36
C GLY A 89 -5.70 -10.07 -13.95
N ARG A 90 -6.25 -10.85 -14.90
CA ARG A 90 -6.62 -12.25 -14.65
C ARG A 90 -5.42 -13.11 -14.24
N ARG A 91 -4.28 -12.97 -14.94
CA ARG A 91 -3.07 -13.71 -14.61
C ARG A 91 -2.57 -13.35 -13.20
N ASN A 92 -2.63 -12.08 -12.82
CA ASN A 92 -2.20 -11.62 -11.49
C ASN A 92 -3.08 -12.22 -10.39
N VAL A 93 -4.40 -12.31 -10.60
CA VAL A 93 -5.33 -12.98 -9.69
C VAL A 93 -5.03 -14.48 -9.60
N GLU A 94 -4.93 -15.18 -10.73
CA GLU A 94 -4.66 -16.63 -10.76
C GLU A 94 -3.29 -17.02 -10.16
N GLN A 95 -2.29 -16.13 -10.28
CA GLN A 95 -0.98 -16.29 -9.63
C GLN A 95 -0.97 -15.86 -8.17
N GLY A 96 -2.06 -15.27 -7.69
CA GLY A 96 -2.22 -14.87 -6.31
C GLY A 96 -1.48 -13.59 -5.92
N GLY A 97 -1.24 -12.70 -6.87
CA GLY A 97 -0.61 -11.40 -6.67
C GLY A 97 -1.60 -10.27 -6.40
N VAL A 98 -2.89 -10.57 -6.19
CA VAL A 98 -3.94 -9.59 -5.94
C VAL A 98 -4.55 -9.85 -4.56
N THR A 99 -4.64 -8.79 -3.77
CA THR A 99 -5.29 -8.75 -2.46
C THR A 99 -6.31 -7.62 -2.44
N VAL A 100 -7.39 -7.79 -1.69
CA VAL A 100 -8.38 -6.75 -1.37
C VAL A 100 -8.57 -6.75 0.13
N ASP A 101 -8.38 -5.60 0.77
CA ASP A 101 -8.36 -5.39 2.22
C ASP A 101 -7.43 -6.37 2.96
N GLY A 102 -6.29 -6.66 2.33
CA GLY A 102 -5.29 -7.61 2.82
C GLY A 102 -5.65 -9.09 2.63
N GLU A 103 -6.85 -9.40 2.11
CA GLU A 103 -7.27 -10.77 1.79
C GLU A 103 -6.94 -11.13 0.35
N LYS A 104 -6.37 -12.31 0.14
CA LYS A 104 -5.99 -12.78 -1.19
C LYS A 104 -7.22 -13.13 -2.02
N VAL A 105 -7.31 -12.56 -3.23
CA VAL A 105 -8.36 -12.91 -4.20
C VAL A 105 -7.83 -13.99 -5.13
N ASP A 106 -8.52 -15.13 -5.20
CA ASP A 106 -8.20 -16.27 -6.05
C ASP A 106 -9.21 -16.48 -7.20
N ASP A 107 -10.43 -15.97 -7.05
CA ASP A 107 -11.45 -15.97 -8.12
C ASP A 107 -11.37 -14.71 -8.97
N PHE A 108 -10.98 -14.86 -10.23
CA PHE A 108 -10.98 -13.78 -11.23
C PHE A 108 -12.39 -13.26 -11.57
N LYS A 109 -13.44 -13.95 -11.11
CA LYS A 109 -14.84 -13.51 -11.23
C LYS A 109 -15.35 -12.79 -9.99
N ALA A 110 -14.50 -12.53 -8.98
CA ALA A 110 -14.91 -11.73 -7.84
C ALA A 110 -15.50 -10.39 -8.30
N THR A 111 -16.65 -10.05 -7.73
CA THR A 111 -17.40 -8.81 -8.02
C THR A 111 -17.59 -8.02 -6.74
N PHE A 112 -17.43 -6.71 -6.84
CA PHE A 112 -17.63 -5.77 -5.74
C PHE A 112 -18.82 -4.88 -6.07
N THR A 113 -19.71 -4.67 -5.11
CA THR A 113 -20.87 -3.80 -5.25
C THR A 113 -20.50 -2.35 -4.96
N LYS A 114 -21.40 -1.43 -5.31
CA LYS A 114 -21.24 -0.02 -4.94
C LYS A 114 -21.05 0.17 -3.43
N ASP A 115 -21.77 -0.59 -2.60
CA ASP A 115 -21.70 -0.46 -1.15
C ASP A 115 -20.33 -0.88 -0.61
N ASP A 116 -19.72 -1.91 -1.20
CA ASP A 116 -18.38 -2.39 -0.86
C ASP A 116 -17.29 -1.34 -1.15
N LEU A 117 -17.51 -0.51 -2.18
CA LEU A 117 -16.55 0.49 -2.66
C LEU A 117 -16.81 1.89 -2.08
N THR A 118 -17.81 2.04 -1.19
CA THR A 118 -18.15 3.33 -0.56
C THR A 118 -17.48 3.49 0.80
N GLY A 119 -17.20 4.75 1.19
CA GLY A 119 -16.51 5.07 2.45
C GLY A 119 -15.05 5.44 2.21
N ASP A 120 -14.14 4.86 2.98
CA ASP A 120 -12.68 5.08 2.88
C ASP A 120 -12.03 4.35 1.68
N GLY A 121 -12.84 3.63 0.88
CA GLY A 121 -12.39 2.81 -0.23
C GLY A 121 -11.94 1.41 0.19
N MET A 122 -11.52 0.60 -0.79
CA MET A 122 -10.90 -0.73 -0.59
C MET A 122 -9.42 -0.67 -0.96
N VAL A 123 -8.58 -1.43 -0.26
CA VAL A 123 -7.11 -1.45 -0.45
C VAL A 123 -6.60 -2.74 -1.08
#